data_AF-A0A7S0FSL8-F1
#
_entry.id   AF-A0A7S0FSL8-F1
#
_cell.length_a   1.000
_cell.length_b   1.000
_cell.length_c   1.000
_cell.angle_alpha   90.00
_cell.angle_beta   90.00
_cell.angle_gamma   90.00
#
_symmetry.space_group_name_H-M   'P 1'
#
loop_
_entity.id
_entity.type
_entity.pdbx_description
1 polymer ?
#
loop_
_entity_poly.entity_id
_entity_poly.type
_entity_poly.pdbx_seq_one_letter_code
_entity_poly.pdbx_strand_id
1 'polypeptide(L)'
;EKMSRTQFILTQRSIDLLLNLLRNIQVKLGNGLRDEADMRVLDSIEGIVSKWRDQQTLLLGNPFGSVFRARYQPSLFAHSLRRYCDLYMSSVSSLRHYSPQHRFYPSDARLLSHEIGGSNSECWDLEDVLSASDDDLSLL
;
A
#
# COMPACT_ATOMS: atom_id res chain seq x y z
N GLU A 1 -7.81 2.34 23.69
CA GLU A 1 -6.90 3.02 22.74
C GLU A 1 -7.14 2.55 21.29
N LYS A 2 -8.36 2.68 20.75
CA LYS A 2 -8.73 2.20 19.39
C LYS A 2 -8.53 3.26 18.29
N MET A 3 -8.22 4.51 18.67
CA MET A 3 -8.26 5.68 17.78
C MET A 3 -7.09 5.74 16.78
N SER A 4 -5.96 5.08 17.04
CA SER A 4 -4.77 5.10 16.16
C SER A 4 -4.95 4.28 14.88
N ARG A 5 -5.58 3.09 14.96
CA ARG A 5 -5.73 2.19 13.80
C ARG A 5 -6.68 2.75 12.74
N THR A 6 -7.80 3.33 13.15
CA THR A 6 -8.75 3.96 12.21
C THR A 6 -8.14 5.17 11.52
N GLN A 7 -7.41 6.02 12.25
CA GLN A 7 -6.68 7.15 11.67
C GLN A 7 -5.57 6.72 10.72
N PHE A 8 -4.88 5.63 11.02
CA PHE A 8 -3.87 5.05 10.13
C PHE A 8 -4.50 4.57 8.82
N ILE A 9 -5.62 3.84 8.88
CA ILE A 9 -6.34 3.36 7.70
C ILE A 9 -6.86 4.55 6.87
N LEU A 10 -7.47 5.55 7.50
CA LEU A 10 -7.96 6.74 6.81
C LEU A 10 -6.84 7.51 6.12
N THR A 11 -5.70 7.67 6.80
CA THR A 11 -4.49 8.29 6.21
C THR A 11 -3.96 7.48 5.04
N GLN A 12 -3.97 6.16 5.11
CA GLN A 12 -3.54 5.31 4.00
C GLN A 12 -4.48 5.48 2.80
N ARG A 13 -5.81 5.42 3.02
CA ARG A 13 -6.80 5.62 1.96
C ARG A 13 -6.70 7.00 1.31
N SER A 14 -6.44 8.06 2.09
CA SER A 14 -6.28 9.41 1.54
C SER A 14 -5.04 9.51 0.64
N ILE A 15 -3.93 8.87 1.00
CA ILE A 15 -2.73 8.79 0.16
C ILE A 15 -3.05 8.07 -1.16
N ASP A 16 -3.75 6.94 -1.09
CA ASP A 16 -4.07 6.14 -2.29
C ASP A 16 -4.99 6.92 -3.24
N LEU A 17 -5.98 7.65 -2.72
CA LEU A 17 -6.84 8.53 -3.51
C LEU A 17 -6.05 9.65 -4.20
N LEU A 18 -5.12 10.29 -3.50
CA LEU A 18 -4.29 11.36 -4.07
C LEU A 18 -3.34 10.83 -5.15
N LEU A 19 -2.78 9.64 -4.96
CA LEU A 19 -1.94 8.98 -5.96
C LEU A 19 -2.74 8.57 -7.20
N ASN A 20 -3.97 8.10 -7.02
CA ASN A 20 -4.88 7.79 -8.13
C ASN A 20 -5.27 9.07 -8.89
N LEU A 21 -5.59 10.16 -8.18
CA LEU A 21 -5.84 11.46 -8.79
C LEU A 21 -4.64 11.94 -9.63
N LEU A 22 -3.43 11.89 -9.05
CA LEU A 22 -2.19 12.26 -9.75
C LEU A 22 -2.01 11.44 -11.02
N ARG A 23 -2.25 10.13 -10.94
CA ARG A 23 -2.18 9.22 -12.10
C ARG A 23 -3.21 9.60 -13.16
N ASN A 24 -4.46 9.84 -12.79
CA ASN A 24 -5.51 10.21 -13.75
C ASN A 24 -5.23 11.55 -14.43
N ILE A 25 -4.69 12.52 -13.69
CA ILE A 25 -4.27 13.80 -14.25
C ILE A 25 -3.13 13.57 -15.26
N GLN A 26 -2.11 12.78 -14.91
CA GLN A 26 -1.00 12.46 -15.80
C GLN A 26 -1.45 11.71 -17.07
N VAL A 27 -2.39 10.76 -16.94
CA VAL A 27 -2.97 10.04 -18.09
C VAL A 27 -3.71 11.00 -19.02
N LYS A 28 -4.52 11.92 -18.46
CA LYS A 28 -5.26 12.93 -19.25
C LYS A 28 -4.34 13.95 -19.94
N LEU A 29 -3.26 14.37 -19.28
CA LEU A 29 -2.25 15.25 -19.85
C LEU A 29 -1.43 14.57 -20.95
N GLY A 30 -1.32 13.23 -20.90
CA GLY A 30 -0.55 12.44 -21.86
C GLY A 30 0.94 12.80 -21.85
N ASN A 31 1.58 12.67 -23.01
CA ASN A 31 3.03 12.86 -23.17
C ASN A 31 3.39 14.25 -23.74
N GLY A 32 2.45 15.20 -23.73
CA GLY A 32 2.67 16.56 -24.23
C GLY A 32 3.59 17.40 -23.35
N LEU A 33 4.01 18.55 -23.87
CA LEU A 33 4.66 19.60 -23.08
C LEU A 33 3.67 20.12 -22.02
N ARG A 34 4.13 20.24 -20.78
CA ARG A 34 3.32 20.67 -19.64
C ARG A 34 3.44 22.18 -19.46
N ASP A 35 2.32 22.83 -19.23
CA ASP A 35 2.33 24.25 -18.88
C ASP A 35 2.83 24.45 -17.44
N GLU A 36 3.27 25.67 -17.13
CA GLU A 36 3.68 26.03 -15.78
C GLU A 36 2.52 25.83 -14.77
N ALA A 37 1.29 26.10 -15.20
CA ALA A 37 0.10 25.86 -14.40
C ALA A 37 -0.07 24.36 -14.05
N ASP A 38 0.14 23.46 -15.01
CA ASP A 38 0.02 22.01 -14.81
C ASP A 38 1.07 21.52 -13.80
N MET A 39 2.31 21.99 -13.94
CA MET A 39 3.40 21.63 -13.03
C MET A 39 3.11 22.09 -11.60
N ARG A 40 2.60 23.31 -11.41
CA ARG A 40 2.21 23.81 -10.08
C ARG A 40 1.14 22.94 -9.42
N VAL A 41 0.16 22.46 -10.18
CA VAL A 41 -0.89 21.57 -9.66
C VAL A 41 -0.29 20.22 -9.26
N LEU A 42 0.54 19.62 -10.10
CA LEU A 42 1.22 18.35 -9.79
C LEU A 42 2.07 18.46 -8.52
N ASP A 43 2.91 19.49 -8.42
CA ASP A 43 3.77 19.74 -7.26
C ASP A 43 2.94 19.96 -5.99
N SER A 44 1.79 20.64 -6.10
CA SER A 44 0.90 20.85 -4.96
C SER A 44 0.32 19.55 -4.43
N ILE A 45 -0.12 18.65 -5.32
CA ILE A 45 -0.69 17.34 -4.96
C ILE A 45 0.41 16.45 -4.38
N GLU A 46 1.59 16.43 -4.99
CA GLU A 46 2.74 15.68 -4.48
C GLU A 46 3.17 16.17 -3.08
N GLY A 47 3.17 17.49 -2.87
CA GLY A 47 3.41 18.09 -1.56
C GLY A 47 2.39 17.65 -0.51
N ILE A 48 1.12 17.52 -0.87
CA ILE A 48 0.07 17.01 0.02
C ILE A 48 0.30 15.53 0.33
N VAL A 49 0.63 14.70 -0.67
CA VAL A 49 0.97 13.28 -0.47
C VAL A 49 2.16 13.12 0.48
N SER A 50 3.19 13.94 0.34
CA SER A 50 4.36 13.93 1.22
C SER A 50 3.98 14.21 2.67
N LYS A 51 3.15 15.23 2.92
CA LYS A 51 2.65 15.57 4.27
C LYS A 51 1.86 14.43 4.90
N TRP A 52 0.97 13.77 4.13
CA TRP A 52 0.22 12.63 4.64
C TRP A 52 1.10 11.43 4.97
N ARG A 53 2.16 11.16 4.20
CA ARG A 53 3.14 10.10 4.52
C ARG A 53 3.89 10.37 5.81
N ASP A 54 4.23 11.63 6.08
CA ASP A 54 4.90 12.02 7.32
C ASP A 54 3.95 11.86 8.52
N GLN A 55 2.67 12.26 8.37
CA GLN A 55 1.64 12.00 9.38
C GLN A 55 1.42 10.51 9.62
N GLN A 56 1.38 9.68 8.57
CA GLN A 56 1.26 8.23 8.70
C GLN A 56 2.40 7.63 9.53
N THR A 57 3.62 8.14 9.33
CA THR A 57 4.80 7.69 10.08
C THR A 57 4.70 8.10 11.54
N LEU A 58 4.21 9.32 11.82
CA LEU A 58 4.00 9.80 13.19
C LEU A 58 2.98 8.94 13.95
N LEU A 59 1.92 8.46 13.29
CA LEU A 59 0.89 7.60 13.89
C LEU A 59 1.43 6.24 14.37
N LEU A 60 2.58 5.79 13.84
CA LEU A 60 3.25 4.55 14.30
C LEU A 60 3.94 4.72 15.66
N GLY A 61 4.04 5.94 16.19
CA GLY A 61 4.53 6.22 17.54
C GLY A 61 6.00 5.88 17.77
N ASN A 62 6.80 5.75 16.70
CA ASN A 62 8.22 5.44 16.80
C ASN A 62 9.04 6.20 15.74
N PRO A 63 10.33 6.50 16.01
CA PRO A 63 11.14 7.34 15.12
C PRO A 63 11.61 6.65 13.83
N PHE A 64 11.48 5.32 13.75
CA PHE A 64 11.97 4.52 12.61
C PHE A 64 10.86 4.11 11.62
N GLY A 65 9.59 4.29 12.00
CA GLY A 65 8.44 3.85 11.23
C GLY A 65 8.21 2.33 11.30
N SER A 66 7.77 1.74 10.19
CA SER A 66 7.50 0.31 10.11
C SER A 66 8.78 -0.46 9.80
N VAL A 67 9.02 -1.58 10.50
CA VAL A 67 10.13 -2.49 10.17
C VAL A 67 10.04 -3.00 8.72
N PHE A 68 8.84 -3.06 8.13
CA PHE A 68 8.62 -3.55 6.77
C PHE A 68 8.73 -2.47 5.70
N ARG A 69 8.73 -1.18 6.04
CA ARG A 69 8.67 -0.08 5.07
C ARG A 69 9.57 1.09 5.45
N ALA A 70 10.34 1.57 4.48
CA ALA A 70 11.03 2.84 4.54
C ALA A 70 10.20 3.90 3.78
N ARG A 71 9.42 4.69 4.52
CA ARG A 71 8.35 5.55 3.98
C ARG A 71 7.37 4.72 3.13
N TYR A 72 7.45 4.79 1.81
CA TYR A 72 6.55 4.09 0.88
C TYR A 72 7.18 2.86 0.21
N GLN A 73 8.49 2.66 0.34
CA GLN A 73 9.21 1.52 -0.25
C GLN A 73 9.35 0.39 0.78
N PRO A 74 9.44 -0.88 0.34
CA PRO A 74 9.77 -1.98 1.24
C PRO A 74 11.17 -1.76 1.85
N SER A 75 11.32 -2.08 3.13
CA SER A 75 12.62 -2.01 3.81
C SER A 75 13.56 -3.13 3.33
N LEU A 76 14.86 -3.01 3.64
CA LEU A 76 15.81 -4.10 3.43
C LEU A 76 15.39 -5.37 4.19
N PHE A 77 14.81 -5.22 5.39
CA PHE A 77 14.26 -6.34 6.15
C PHE A 77 13.12 -7.03 5.39
N ALA A 78 12.15 -6.26 4.86
CA ALA A 78 11.05 -6.83 4.08
C ALA A 78 11.55 -7.52 2.79
N HIS A 79 12.56 -6.95 2.14
CA HIS A 79 13.18 -7.56 0.97
C HIS A 79 13.87 -8.89 1.30
N SER A 80 14.66 -8.93 2.37
CA SER A 80 15.33 -10.15 2.85
C SER A 80 14.32 -11.22 3.26
N LEU A 81 13.25 -10.84 3.97
CA LEU A 81 12.18 -11.75 4.36
C LEU A 81 11.53 -12.39 3.14
N ARG A 82 11.15 -11.61 2.12
CA ARG A 82 10.57 -12.12 0.87
C ARG A 82 11.52 -13.04 0.10
N ARG A 83 12.83 -12.83 0.21
CA ARG A 83 13.83 -13.57 -0.58
C ARG A 83 14.29 -14.86 0.09
N TYR A 84 14.39 -14.86 1.43
CA TYR A 84 15.05 -15.94 2.17
C TYR A 84 14.11 -16.76 3.05
N CYS A 85 12.89 -16.29 3.33
CA CYS A 85 11.93 -17.02 4.14
C CYS A 85 10.79 -17.53 3.25
N ASP A 86 10.58 -18.84 3.22
CA ASP A 86 9.42 -19.44 2.53
C ASP A 86 8.10 -19.13 3.24
N LEU A 87 8.15 -18.98 4.57
CA LEU A 87 7.00 -18.73 5.43
C LEU A 87 7.34 -17.68 6.49
N TYR A 88 6.44 -16.73 6.68
CA TYR A 88 6.54 -15.71 7.73
C TYR A 88 5.25 -15.62 8.54
N MET A 89 5.38 -15.49 9.85
CA MET A 89 4.26 -15.35 10.79
C MET A 89 4.71 -14.60 12.05
N SER A 90 3.75 -14.07 12.81
CA SER A 90 4.04 -13.39 14.09
C SER A 90 4.53 -14.34 15.19
N SER A 91 4.07 -15.60 15.19
CA SER A 91 4.47 -16.64 16.14
C SER A 91 4.35 -18.02 15.52
N VAL A 92 5.31 -18.91 15.80
CA VAL A 92 5.30 -20.33 15.38
C VAL A 92 4.02 -21.05 15.81
N SER A 93 3.41 -20.62 16.91
CA SER A 93 2.12 -21.14 17.39
C SER A 93 0.98 -21.01 16.38
N SER A 94 1.09 -20.08 15.43
CA SER A 94 0.10 -19.85 14.37
C SER A 94 0.00 -21.06 13.42
N LEU A 95 1.04 -21.90 13.33
CA LEU A 95 1.01 -23.16 12.58
C LEU A 95 -0.04 -24.15 13.11
N ARG A 96 -0.45 -24.02 14.38
CA ARG A 96 -1.49 -24.89 14.98
C ARG A 96 -2.86 -24.70 14.34
N HIS A 97 -3.08 -23.59 13.64
CA HIS A 97 -4.32 -23.32 12.91
C HIS A 97 -4.37 -24.00 11.53
N TYR A 98 -3.29 -24.67 11.11
CA TYR A 98 -3.22 -25.38 9.84
C TYR A 98 -3.16 -26.90 10.07
N SER A 99 -3.75 -27.65 9.14
CA SER A 99 -3.58 -29.11 9.11
C SER A 99 -2.10 -29.45 8.89
N PRO A 100 -1.57 -30.53 9.51
CA PRO A 100 -0.22 -31.04 9.20
C PRO A 100 -0.01 -31.40 7.71
N GLN A 101 -1.09 -31.58 6.95
CA GLN A 101 -1.07 -31.89 5.51
C GLN A 101 -1.35 -30.65 4.64
N HIS A 102 -1.38 -29.46 5.24
CA HIS A 102 -1.64 -28.22 4.53
C HIS A 102 -0.49 -27.90 3.57
N ARG A 103 -0.83 -27.44 2.36
CA ARG A 103 0.11 -27.01 1.33
C ARG A 103 -0.01 -25.52 1.16
N PHE A 104 1.07 -24.79 1.45
CA PHE A 104 1.11 -23.34 1.28
C PHE A 104 1.43 -23.03 -0.19
N TYR A 105 0.56 -22.23 -0.81
CA TYR A 105 0.79 -21.67 -2.14
C TYR A 105 1.02 -20.16 -1.98
N PRO A 106 2.12 -19.60 -2.52
CA PRO A 106 2.32 -18.16 -2.51
C PRO A 106 1.23 -17.48 -3.36
N SER A 107 0.64 -16.40 -2.86
CA SER A 107 -0.18 -15.49 -3.68
C SER A 107 0.67 -14.94 -4.82
N ASP A 108 0.04 -14.63 -5.96
CA ASP A 108 0.72 -14.29 -7.21
C ASP A 108 1.92 -13.36 -6.99
N ALA A 109 3.07 -13.81 -7.49
CA ALA A 109 4.29 -13.02 -7.42
C ALA A 109 4.04 -11.71 -8.17
N ARG A 110 4.15 -10.58 -7.46
CA ARG A 110 4.04 -9.22 -8.02
C ARG A 110 4.61 -9.17 -9.43
N LEU A 111 3.71 -9.13 -10.42
CA LEU A 111 4.04 -9.16 -11.84
C LEU A 111 5.05 -8.07 -12.18
N LEU A 112 5.93 -8.35 -13.13
CA LEU A 112 6.83 -7.33 -13.66
C LEU A 112 6.01 -6.25 -14.36
N SER A 113 6.49 -5.01 -14.38
CA SER A 113 5.73 -3.86 -14.90
C SER A 113 5.18 -4.05 -16.33
N HIS A 114 5.85 -4.87 -17.15
CA HIS A 114 5.44 -5.18 -18.53
C HIS A 114 4.47 -6.38 -18.64
N GLU A 115 4.32 -7.18 -17.58
CA GLU A 115 3.40 -8.32 -17.52
C GLU A 115 1.98 -7.88 -17.09
N ILE A 116 1.86 -6.67 -16.56
CA ILE A 116 0.59 -6.09 -16.04
C ILE A 116 -0.46 -5.92 -17.16
N GLY A 117 -0.07 -5.90 -18.44
CA GLY A 117 -0.98 -5.66 -19.57
C GLY A 117 -2.00 -6.78 -19.87
N GLY A 118 -1.89 -7.95 -19.23
CA GLY A 118 -2.74 -9.12 -19.51
C GLY A 118 -3.57 -9.66 -18.33
N SER A 119 -3.36 -9.15 -17.12
CA SER A 119 -4.13 -9.52 -15.92
C SER A 119 -4.88 -8.30 -15.42
N ASN A 120 -6.07 -8.48 -14.82
CA ASN A 120 -6.75 -7.40 -14.09
C ASN A 120 -5.71 -6.70 -13.19
N SER A 121 -5.50 -5.42 -13.47
CA SER A 121 -4.42 -4.65 -12.86
C SER A 121 -4.60 -4.70 -11.35
N GLU A 122 -3.64 -5.21 -10.60
CA GLU A 122 -3.52 -4.91 -9.15
C GLU A 122 -3.12 -3.43 -8.93
N CYS A 123 -3.64 -2.53 -9.76
CA CYS A 123 -3.84 -1.16 -9.37
C CYS A 123 -5.16 -1.17 -8.63
N TRP A 124 -5.10 -1.17 -7.30
CA TRP A 124 -6.23 -0.94 -6.39
C TRP A 124 -7.38 -0.26 -7.12
N ASP A 125 -8.40 -1.05 -7.47
CA ASP A 125 -9.56 -0.48 -8.12
C ASP A 125 -10.26 0.40 -7.08
N LEU A 126 -10.90 1.49 -7.50
CA LEU A 126 -11.59 2.37 -6.55
C LEU A 126 -12.65 1.58 -5.75
N GLU A 127 -13.18 0.51 -6.35
CA GLU A 127 -14.09 -0.43 -5.71
C GLU A 127 -13.44 -1.26 -4.60
N ASP A 128 -12.17 -1.64 -4.69
CA ASP A 128 -11.44 -2.36 -3.63
C ASP A 128 -11.23 -1.50 -2.38
N VAL A 129 -11.08 -0.18 -2.57
CA VAL A 129 -10.96 0.80 -1.47
C VAL A 129 -12.30 0.96 -0.73
N LEU A 130 -13.41 0.76 -1.44
CA LEU A 130 -14.77 0.89 -0.92
C LEU A 130 -15.30 -0.43 -0.34
N SER A 131 -14.90 -1.58 -0.88
CA SER A 131 -15.35 -2.93 -0.47
C SER A 131 -14.71 -3.43 0.82
N ALA A 132 -13.55 -2.89 1.20
CA ALA A 132 -12.92 -3.16 2.50
C ALA A 132 -13.71 -2.61 3.71
N SER A 133 -14.96 -2.16 3.53
CA SER A 133 -15.86 -1.75 4.61
C SER A 133 -16.56 -2.92 5.31
N ASP A 134 -16.81 -4.03 4.62
CA ASP A 134 -17.81 -5.00 5.08
C ASP A 134 -17.20 -6.19 5.84
N ASP A 135 -16.02 -6.69 5.42
CA ASP A 135 -15.41 -7.86 6.07
C ASP A 135 -14.67 -7.53 7.38
N ASP A 136 -14.08 -6.34 7.51
CA ASP A 136 -13.31 -5.95 8.71
C ASP A 136 -14.21 -5.54 9.91
N LEU A 137 -15.52 -5.44 9.68
CA LEU A 137 -16.56 -5.23 10.71
C LEU A 137 -17.17 -6.54 11.23
N SER A 138 -16.93 -7.67 10.55
CA SER A 138 -17.47 -9.00 10.92
C SER A 138 -16.61 -9.75 11.95
N LEU A 139 -15.40 -9.23 12.26
CA LEU A 139 -14.48 -9.73 13.29
C LEU A 139 -14.46 -8.85 14.56
N LEU A 140 -15.48 -8.01 14.75
CA LEU A 140 -15.81 -7.35 16.01
C LEU A 140 -16.78 -8.19 16.83
#